data_AF-A0A9K3NU06-F1
#
_entry.id   AF-A0A9K3NU06-F1
#
_cell.length_a   1.000
_cell.length_b   1.000
_cell.length_c   1.000
_cell.angle_alpha   90.00
_cell.angle_beta   90.00
_cell.angle_gamma   90.00
#
_symmetry.space_group_name_H-M   'P 1'
#
loop_
_entity.id
_entity.type
_entity.pdbx_description
1 polymer ?
#
loop_
_entity_poly.entity_id
_entity_poly.type
_entity_poly.pdbx_seq_one_letter_code
_entity_poly.pdbx_strand_id
1 'polypeptide(L)'
;MFIYFCSFVLSVSKWIHLNWGDEGLITLFSKVWRLLKPDGVFILEPQPWKSYISCRQVSEVASTNYKNLTIFPQQFQEILLDKIGFRKIENLSSSLTGSKTGFNRPILALWK
;
A
#
# COMPACT_ATOMS: atom_id res chain seq x y z
N MET A 1 -22.10 -6.43 1.38
CA MET A 1 -22.40 -5.48 0.30
C MET A 1 -21.09 -4.96 -0.27
N PHE A 2 -20.81 -5.21 -1.55
CA PHE A 2 -19.67 -4.61 -2.27
C PHE A 2 -20.10 -3.27 -2.87
N ILE A 3 -19.26 -2.25 -2.78
CA ILE A 3 -19.70 -0.85 -3.01
C ILE A 3 -18.94 -0.22 -4.17
N TYR A 4 -17.62 -0.40 -4.26
CA TYR A 4 -16.77 0.35 -5.18
C TYR A 4 -16.28 -0.50 -6.36
N PHE A 5 -16.14 0.12 -7.53
CA PHE A 5 -15.45 -0.47 -8.69
C PHE A 5 -13.93 -0.24 -8.64
N CYS A 6 -13.51 0.89 -8.04
CA CYS A 6 -12.11 1.25 -7.92
C CYS A 6 -11.85 1.87 -6.53
N SER A 7 -10.68 1.58 -5.96
CA SER A 7 -10.19 2.18 -4.73
C SER A 7 -8.77 2.67 -4.92
N PHE A 8 -8.43 3.83 -4.36
CA PHE A 8 -7.12 4.46 -4.51
C PHE A 8 -6.45 4.65 -3.15
N VAL A 9 -5.24 4.12 -3.02
CA VAL A 9 -4.34 4.36 -1.87
C VAL A 9 -3.03 4.87 -2.47
N LEU A 10 -2.98 6.19 -2.67
CA LEU A 10 -1.86 6.86 -3.31
C LEU A 10 -1.08 7.64 -2.26
N SER A 11 0.20 7.32 -2.07
CA SER A 11 1.06 8.03 -1.12
C SER A 11 0.53 8.09 0.32
N VAL A 12 -0.32 7.15 0.77
CA VAL A 12 -0.84 7.10 2.15
C VAL A 12 -0.55 5.82 2.91
N SER A 13 -0.18 4.72 2.23
CA SER A 13 0.05 3.42 2.88
C SER A 13 1.14 3.49 3.97
N LYS A 14 2.23 4.23 3.73
CA LYS A 14 3.25 4.50 4.76
C LYS A 14 2.68 5.14 6.02
N TRP A 15 1.84 6.15 5.87
CA TRP A 15 1.31 6.89 7.02
C TRP A 15 0.38 6.02 7.85
N ILE A 16 -0.38 5.16 7.19
CA ILE A 16 -1.20 4.17 7.87
C ILE A 16 -0.30 3.19 8.64
N HIS A 17 0.73 2.69 7.97
CA HIS A 17 1.67 1.74 8.55
C HIS A 17 2.44 2.30 9.76
N LEU A 18 2.89 3.55 9.70
CA LEU A 18 3.57 4.21 10.82
C LEU A 18 2.62 4.52 11.98
N ASN A 19 1.36 4.90 11.73
CA ASN A 19 0.45 5.29 12.81
C ASN A 19 -0.29 4.10 13.45
N TRP A 20 -0.49 3.00 12.73
CA TRP A 20 -1.27 1.85 13.19
C TRP A 20 -0.55 0.50 13.07
N GLY A 21 0.75 0.49 12.73
CA GLY A 21 1.55 -0.71 12.63
C GLY A 21 1.14 -1.65 11.49
N ASP A 22 1.71 -2.86 11.50
CA ASP A 22 1.41 -3.94 10.55
C ASP A 22 -0.10 -4.24 10.52
N GLU A 23 -0.76 -4.27 11.69
CA GLU A 23 -2.20 -4.49 11.83
C GLU A 23 -3.05 -3.45 11.09
N GLY A 24 -2.67 -2.16 11.17
CA GLY A 24 -3.34 -1.10 10.44
C GLY A 24 -3.22 -1.26 8.93
N LEU A 25 -2.04 -1.69 8.46
CA LEU A 25 -1.80 -1.96 7.06
C LEU A 25 -2.62 -3.15 6.54
N ILE A 26 -2.63 -4.27 7.26
CA ILE A 26 -3.43 -5.46 6.90
C ILE A 26 -4.92 -5.13 6.94
N THR A 27 -5.36 -4.35 7.92
CA THR A 27 -6.74 -3.87 8.02
C THR A 27 -7.13 -3.03 6.81
N LEU A 28 -6.25 -2.12 6.37
CA LEU A 28 -6.48 -1.32 5.16
C LEU A 28 -6.66 -2.22 3.93
N PHE A 29 -5.73 -3.15 3.69
CA PHE A 29 -5.79 -4.04 2.52
C PHE A 29 -7.03 -4.91 2.53
N SER A 30 -7.36 -5.51 3.68
CA SER A 30 -8.56 -6.34 3.85
C SER A 30 -9.85 -5.55 3.63
N LYS A 31 -9.91 -4.30 4.13
CA LYS A 31 -11.07 -3.42 3.93
C LYS A 31 -11.23 -3.05 2.46
N VAL A 32 -10.17 -2.67 1.77
CA VAL A 32 -10.23 -2.35 0.33
C VAL A 32 -10.76 -3.54 -0.44
N TRP A 33 -10.17 -4.73 -0.26
CA TRP A 33 -10.63 -5.94 -0.94
C TRP A 33 -12.10 -6.24 -0.65
N ARG A 34 -12.55 -6.13 0.61
CA ARG A 34 -13.95 -6.38 0.99
C ARG A 34 -14.91 -5.35 0.40
N LEU A 35 -14.50 -4.11 0.19
CA LEU A 35 -15.36 -3.05 -0.33
C LEU A 35 -15.43 -3.03 -1.85
N LEU A 36 -14.43 -3.60 -2.54
CA LEU A 36 -14.42 -3.74 -4.00
C LEU A 36 -15.44 -4.78 -4.48
N LYS A 37 -16.15 -4.43 -5.55
CA LYS A 37 -16.98 -5.35 -6.34
C LYS A 37 -16.13 -6.45 -6.98
N PRO A 38 -16.74 -7.58 -7.38
CA PRO A 38 -16.07 -8.54 -8.27
C PRO A 38 -15.47 -7.81 -9.47
N ASP A 39 -14.24 -8.17 -9.81
CA ASP A 39 -13.42 -7.58 -10.89
C ASP A 39 -13.11 -6.08 -10.70
N GLY A 40 -13.37 -5.55 -9.51
CA GLY A 40 -12.94 -4.22 -9.10
C GLY A 40 -11.42 -4.14 -8.92
N VAL A 41 -10.90 -2.93 -9.04
CA VAL A 41 -9.45 -2.67 -9.03
C VAL A 41 -9.03 -1.84 -7.81
N PHE A 42 -7.93 -2.25 -7.19
CA PHE A 42 -7.24 -1.48 -6.18
C PHE A 42 -5.99 -0.85 -6.79
N ILE A 43 -5.92 0.48 -6.76
CA ILE A 43 -4.73 1.23 -7.18
C ILE A 43 -3.91 1.62 -5.95
N LEU A 44 -2.69 1.13 -5.89
CA LEU A 44 -1.76 1.33 -4.78
C LEU A 44 -0.46 1.96 -5.27
N GLU A 45 -0.05 3.04 -4.61
CA GLU A 45 1.29 3.62 -4.76
C GLU A 45 2.04 3.46 -3.42
N PRO A 46 2.82 2.38 -3.22
CA PRO A 46 3.53 2.17 -1.98
C PRO A 46 4.79 3.05 -1.93
N GLN A 47 5.05 3.68 -0.78
CA GLN A 47 6.30 4.41 -0.59
C GLN A 47 7.46 3.48 -0.21
N PRO A 48 8.68 3.77 -0.68
CA PRO A 48 9.85 2.96 -0.37
C PRO A 48 10.25 3.07 1.11
N TRP A 49 10.93 2.05 1.62
CA TRP A 49 11.41 2.01 3.01
C TRP A 49 12.26 3.23 3.39
N LYS A 50 13.05 3.80 2.46
CA LYS A 50 13.79 5.06 2.69
C LYS A 50 12.90 6.20 3.20
N SER A 51 11.65 6.28 2.73
CA SER A 51 10.67 7.27 3.19
C SER A 51 10.14 6.99 4.61
N TYR A 52 10.12 5.72 5.02
CA TYR A 52 9.81 5.34 6.41
C TYR A 52 10.93 5.83 7.33
N ILE A 53 12.18 5.56 6.96
CA ILE A 53 13.35 6.02 7.73
C ILE A 53 13.29 7.53 7.93
N SER A 54 13.03 8.32 6.88
CA SER A 54 12.96 9.79 7.01
C SER A 54 11.79 10.28 7.88
N CYS A 55 10.70 9.52 7.99
CA CYS A 55 9.47 9.94 8.66
C CYS A 55 9.20 9.21 9.99
N ARG A 56 10.10 8.32 10.44
CA ARG A 56 9.86 7.49 11.64
C ARG A 56 9.73 8.28 12.94
N GLN A 57 10.25 9.51 13.01
CA GLN A 57 10.24 10.35 14.22
C GLN A 57 9.20 11.48 14.16
N VAL A 58 8.24 11.42 13.23
CA VAL A 58 7.18 12.44 13.10
C VAL A 58 6.21 12.46 14.29
N SER A 59 6.12 11.36 15.05
CA SER A 59 5.36 11.25 16.29
C SER A 59 5.91 10.11 17.16
N GLU A 60 5.57 10.11 18.45
CA GLU A 60 5.93 9.02 19.36
C GLU A 60 5.32 7.68 18.94
N VAL A 61 4.07 7.71 18.47
CA VAL A 61 3.38 6.55 17.90
C VAL A 61 4.12 6.01 16.69
N ALA A 62 4.50 6.89 15.74
CA ALA A 62 5.26 6.49 14.56
C ALA A 62 6.63 5.90 14.91
N SER A 63 7.32 6.47 15.91
CA SER A 63 8.62 6.00 16.37
C SER A 63 8.53 4.63 17.04
N THR A 64 7.48 4.40 17.83
CA THR A 64 7.21 3.12 18.50
C THR A 64 6.85 2.05 17.49
N ASN A 65 5.86 2.31 16.62
CA ASN A 65 5.44 1.35 15.60
C ASN A 65 6.58 1.01 14.64
N TYR A 66 7.36 2.00 14.18
CA TYR A 66 8.49 1.77 13.28
C TYR A 66 9.46 0.71 13.80
N LYS A 67 9.72 0.67 15.12
CA LYS A 67 10.60 -0.33 15.74
C LYS A 67 10.02 -1.74 15.74
N ASN A 68 8.69 -1.84 15.68
CA ASN A 68 7.94 -3.09 15.77
C ASN A 68 7.44 -3.58 14.40
N LEU A 69 7.62 -2.81 13.32
CA LEU A 69 7.20 -3.22 11.98
C LEU A 69 7.97 -4.45 11.54
N THR A 70 7.22 -5.46 11.09
CA THR A 70 7.75 -6.70 10.52
C THR A 70 7.44 -6.82 9.04
N ILE A 71 6.46 -6.06 8.54
CA ILE A 71 6.11 -6.00 7.13
C ILE A 71 6.87 -4.84 6.47
N PHE A 72 7.52 -5.12 5.35
CA PHE A 72 8.22 -4.11 4.54
C PHE A 72 7.49 -3.89 3.21
N PRO A 73 7.63 -2.70 2.58
CA PRO A 73 6.98 -2.39 1.30
C PRO A 73 7.20 -3.44 0.19
N GLN A 74 8.34 -4.14 0.21
CA GLN A 74 8.68 -5.20 -0.73
C GLN A 74 7.77 -6.43 -0.60
N GLN A 75 7.22 -6.69 0.59
CA GLN A 75 6.31 -7.81 0.86
C GLN A 75 4.84 -7.48 0.56
N PHE A 76 4.51 -6.23 0.24
CA PHE A 76 3.11 -5.83 0.05
C PHE A 76 2.43 -6.60 -1.07
N GLN A 77 3.15 -6.85 -2.18
CA GLN A 77 2.58 -7.56 -3.33
C GLN A 77 2.26 -9.03 -2.99
N GLU A 78 3.17 -9.72 -2.31
CA GLU A 78 2.95 -11.09 -1.81
C GLU A 78 1.74 -11.14 -0.87
N ILE A 79 1.67 -10.25 0.11
CA ILE A 79 0.54 -10.18 1.05
C ILE A 79 -0.78 -9.93 0.31
N LEU A 80 -0.79 -9.00 -0.64
CA LEU A 80 -2.00 -8.65 -1.38
C LEU A 80 -2.49 -9.79 -2.28
N LEU A 81 -1.58 -10.56 -2.88
CA LEU A 81 -1.91 -11.74 -3.68
C LEU A 81 -2.31 -12.93 -2.79
N ASP A 82 -1.42 -13.35 -1.89
CA ASP A 82 -1.49 -14.65 -1.24
C ASP A 82 -2.30 -14.66 0.05
N LYS A 83 -2.37 -13.51 0.76
CA LYS A 83 -3.05 -13.41 2.07
C LYS A 83 -4.39 -12.69 1.97
N ILE A 84 -4.47 -11.63 1.16
CA ILE A 84 -5.69 -10.83 1.00
C ILE A 84 -6.61 -11.41 -0.09
N GLY A 85 -6.04 -11.96 -1.16
CA GLY A 85 -6.78 -12.64 -2.23
C GLY A 85 -7.09 -11.78 -3.46
N PHE A 86 -6.23 -10.81 -3.80
CA PHE A 86 -6.25 -10.24 -5.16
C PHE A 86 -5.70 -11.26 -6.16
N ARG A 87 -6.25 -11.30 -7.38
CA ARG A 87 -5.92 -12.33 -8.38
C ARG A 87 -4.73 -11.97 -9.27
N LYS A 88 -4.50 -10.68 -9.50
CA LYS A 88 -3.47 -10.17 -10.41
C LYS A 88 -2.94 -8.83 -9.93
N ILE A 89 -1.63 -8.61 -10.09
CA ILE A 89 -0.98 -7.31 -9.94
C ILE A 89 -0.37 -6.89 -11.28
N GLU A 90 -0.50 -5.62 -11.64
CA GLU A 90 0.13 -5.01 -12.79
C GLU A 90 0.82 -3.71 -12.40
N ASN A 91 2.07 -3.51 -12.84
CA ASN A 91 2.81 -2.27 -12.61
C ASN A 91 2.55 -1.29 -13.76
N LEU A 92 1.75 -0.26 -13.49
CA LEU A 92 1.34 0.77 -14.44
C LEU A 92 2.41 1.86 -14.67
N SER A 93 3.48 1.89 -13.87
CA SER A 93 4.53 2.92 -14.02
C SER A 93 5.50 2.64 -15.16
N SER A 94 5.53 1.42 -15.69
CA SER A 94 6.39 1.01 -16.80
C SER A 94 6.10 1.75 -18.11
N SER A 95 4.90 2.34 -18.24
CA SER A 95 4.44 3.09 -19.41
C SER A 95 4.61 4.61 -19.30
N LEU A 96 5.12 5.13 -18.17
CA LEU A 96 5.24 6.57 -17.92
C LEU A 96 6.68 7.05 -18.06
N THR A 97 6.98 7.77 -19.16
CA THR A 97 8.26 8.47 -19.36
C THR A 97 8.22 9.86 -18.72
N GLY A 98 9.20 10.20 -17.87
CA GLY A 98 9.38 11.58 -17.37
C GLY A 98 9.06 11.86 -15.90
N SER A 99 9.16 10.88 -14.98
CA SER A 99 8.92 11.15 -13.56
C SER A 99 10.00 12.06 -12.93
N LYS A 100 9.56 13.07 -12.17
CA LYS A 100 10.47 13.95 -11.41
C LYS A 100 11.20 13.16 -10.32
N THR A 101 12.48 13.45 -10.12
CA THR A 101 13.30 12.83 -9.07
C THR A 101 12.61 12.94 -7.69
N GLY A 102 12.40 11.80 -7.03
CA GLY A 102 11.68 11.70 -5.75
C GLY A 102 10.22 11.20 -5.81
N PHE A 103 9.60 11.20 -7.00
CA PHE A 103 8.25 10.65 -7.24
C PHE A 103 8.25 9.42 -8.16
N ASN A 104 9.43 8.84 -8.42
CA ASN A 104 9.54 7.62 -9.21
C ASN A 104 9.18 6.39 -8.38
N ARG A 105 7.89 6.26 -8.04
CA ARG A 105 7.33 5.13 -7.29
C ARG A 105 6.42 4.31 -8.20
N PRO A 106 6.36 2.99 -7.99
CA PRO A 106 5.47 2.15 -8.78
C PRO A 106 4.01 2.49 -8.48
N ILE A 107 3.20 2.55 -9.53
CA ILE A 107 1.73 2.53 -9.41
C ILE A 107 1.31 1.09 -9.73
N LEU A 108 0.70 0.42 -8.76
CA LEU A 108 0.27 -0.96 -8.86
C LEU A 108 -1.25 -0.99 -9.02
N ALA A 109 -1.73 -1.73 -10.01
CA ALA A 109 -3.13 -2.10 -10.15
C ALA A 109 -3.32 -3.55 -9.70
N LEU A 110 -4.18 -3.76 -8.71
CA LEU A 110 -4.51 -5.07 -8.17
C LEU A 110 -5.97 -5.42 -8.48
N TRP A 111 -6.19 -6.52 -9.18
CA TRP A 111 -7.52 -6.95 -9.62
C TRP A 111 -8.10 -7.97 -8.65
N LYS A 112 -9.29 -7.67 -8.12
CA LYS A 112 -10.01 -8.56 -7.20
C LYS A 112 -10.65 -9.72 -7.93
#